data_AF-A0A316QQN4-F1
#
_entry.id   AF-A0A316QQN4-F1
#
_cell.length_a   1.000
_cell.length_b   1.000
_cell.length_c   1.000
_cell.angle_alpha   90.00
_cell.angle_beta   90.00
_cell.angle_gamma   90.00
#
_symmetry.space_group_name_H-M   'P 1'
#
loop_
_entity.id
_entity.type
_entity.pdbx_description
1 polymer ?
#
loop_
_entity_poly.entity_id
_entity_poly.type
_entity_poly.pdbx_seq_one_letter_code
_entity_poly.pdbx_strand_id
1 'polypeptide(L)'
;MTGAIAAALKKLAVYIGTDKKALKTVAGIVLGVVLLLVLPIAAVLGIFSGEVKIDTDRLQELIAKQQATGEAVMAEIEEQMTAAGYEETRIKQAQALYAYALFPYGKEEGFTEKLVGCFAAEQTDEELIAAVNATFGTSILPEEFKALMEELREKSAEAEPASG
;
A
#
# COMPACT_ATOMS: atom_id res chain seq x y z
N MET A 1 21.76 18.82 35.84
CA MET A 1 20.28 18.80 35.91
C MET A 1 19.72 17.44 36.35
N THR A 2 20.38 16.32 36.08
CA THR A 2 20.00 14.96 36.55
C THR A 2 20.03 14.77 38.07
N GLY A 3 21.03 15.34 38.76
CA GLY A 3 21.14 15.21 40.24
C GLY A 3 20.01 15.90 41.04
N ALA A 4 19.48 17.01 40.52
CA ALA A 4 18.37 17.73 41.18
C ALA A 4 17.04 16.98 41.05
N ILE A 5 16.80 16.34 39.90
CA ILE A 5 15.62 15.50 39.66
C ILE A 5 15.66 14.27 40.55
N ALA A 6 16.81 13.60 40.67
CA ALA A 6 16.97 12.43 41.54
C ALA A 6 16.72 12.76 43.03
N ALA A 7 17.20 13.91 43.51
CA ALA A 7 16.97 14.35 44.88
C ALA A 7 15.49 14.70 45.15
N ALA A 8 14.83 15.35 44.19
CA ALA A 8 13.40 15.66 44.27
C ALA A 8 12.54 14.38 44.28
N LEU A 9 12.85 13.41 43.43
CA LEU A 9 12.19 12.10 43.39
C LEU A 9 12.35 11.33 44.71
N LYS A 10 13.54 11.34 45.31
CA LYS A 10 13.78 10.69 46.60
C LYS A 10 12.96 11.33 47.74
N LYS A 11 12.83 12.67 47.74
CA LYS A 11 12.00 13.40 48.71
C LYS A 11 10.51 13.12 48.52
N LEU A 12 10.04 13.08 47.27
CA LEU A 12 8.67 12.68 46.92
C LEU A 12 8.37 11.24 47.36
N ALA A 13 9.30 10.30 47.15
CA ALA A 13 9.14 8.90 47.58
C ALA A 13 9.00 8.77 49.10
N VAL A 14 9.81 9.51 49.88
CA VAL A 14 9.73 9.52 51.35
C VAL A 14 8.43 10.17 51.85
N TYR A 15 7.99 11.25 51.20
CA TYR A 15 6.74 11.94 51.55
C TYR A 15 5.50 11.08 51.24
N ILE A 16 5.46 10.44 50.07
CA ILE A 16 4.38 9.55 49.64
C ILE A 16 4.32 8.28 50.51
N GLY A 17 5.48 7.75 50.92
CA GLY A 17 5.56 6.56 51.79
C GLY A 17 5.14 6.79 53.24
N THR A 18 5.17 8.03 53.74
CA THR A 18 4.90 8.35 55.14
C THR A 18 3.46 8.81 55.38
N ASP A 19 2.80 9.43 54.39
CA ASP A 19 1.45 9.97 54.54
C ASP A 19 0.40 9.15 53.77
N LYS A 20 -0.45 8.41 54.50
CA LYS A 20 -1.53 7.58 53.95
C LYS A 20 -2.54 8.38 53.11
N LYS A 21 -2.71 9.68 53.33
CA LYS A 21 -3.60 10.52 52.51
C LYS A 21 -2.93 10.88 51.19
N ALA A 22 -1.64 11.25 51.21
CA ALA A 22 -0.87 11.52 50.01
C ALA A 22 -0.75 10.29 49.11
N LEU A 23 -0.57 9.10 49.68
CA LEU A 23 -0.50 7.83 48.95
C LEU A 23 -1.80 7.52 48.21
N LYS A 24 -2.97 7.79 48.82
CA LYS A 24 -4.28 7.63 48.16
C LYS A 24 -4.46 8.61 47.01
N THR A 25 -4.05 9.87 47.17
CA THR A 25 -4.12 10.88 46.11
C THR A 25 -3.21 10.52 44.94
N VAL A 26 -1.96 10.14 45.21
CA VAL A 26 -1.00 9.74 44.17
C VAL A 26 -1.43 8.44 43.48
N ALA A 27 -1.95 7.46 44.22
CA ALA A 27 -2.51 6.24 43.63
C ALA A 27 -3.68 6.54 42.67
N GLY A 28 -4.56 7.48 43.03
CA GLY A 28 -5.64 7.92 42.16
C GLY A 28 -5.14 8.61 40.88
N ILE A 29 -4.13 9.46 40.98
CA ILE A 29 -3.50 10.12 39.83
C ILE A 29 -2.83 9.09 38.91
N VAL A 30 -2.04 8.18 39.47
CA VAL A 30 -1.37 7.13 38.68
C VAL A 30 -2.40 6.24 38.00
N LEU A 31 -3.47 5.84 38.70
CA LEU A 31 -4.55 5.05 38.12
C LEU A 31 -5.27 5.80 36.99
N GLY A 32 -5.52 7.10 37.15
CA GLY A 32 -6.12 7.94 36.12
C GLY A 32 -5.25 8.08 34.87
N VAL A 33 -3.93 8.26 35.05
CA VAL A 33 -2.97 8.31 33.93
C VAL A 33 -2.89 6.96 33.22
N VAL A 34 -2.86 5.85 33.96
CA VAL A 34 -2.87 4.51 33.36
C VAL A 34 -4.15 4.28 32.55
N LEU A 35 -5.32 4.66 33.06
CA LEU A 35 -6.58 4.56 32.32
C LEU A 35 -6.56 5.44 31.06
N LEU A 36 -6.03 6.66 31.13
CA LEU A 36 -5.92 7.56 29.98
C LEU A 36 -5.03 6.99 28.87
N LEU A 37 -3.99 6.24 29.22
CA LEU A 37 -3.10 5.59 28.25
C LEU A 37 -3.66 4.25 27.72
N VAL A 38 -4.32 3.46 28.57
CA VAL A 38 -4.86 2.13 28.19
C VAL A 38 -6.14 2.26 27.37
N LEU A 39 -7.02 3.22 27.68
CA LEU A 39 -8.30 3.42 26.99
C LEU A 39 -8.18 3.67 25.48
N PRO A 40 -7.28 4.52 24.95
CA PRO A 40 -7.13 4.68 23.51
C PRO A 40 -6.59 3.41 22.84
N ILE A 41 -5.69 2.68 23.50
CA ILE A 41 -5.19 1.39 23.00
C ILE A 41 -6.32 0.37 22.96
N ALA A 42 -7.14 0.29 24.00
CA ALA A 42 -8.32 -0.58 24.05
C ALA A 42 -9.39 -0.20 23.02
N ALA A 43 -9.59 1.09 22.73
CA ALA A 43 -10.50 1.53 21.69
C ALA A 43 -10.01 1.11 20.29
N VAL A 44 -8.72 1.27 20.01
CA VAL A 44 -8.10 0.79 18.76
C VAL A 44 -8.20 -0.73 18.67
N LEU A 45 -7.83 -1.46 19.73
CA LEU A 45 -7.95 -2.92 19.77
C LEU A 45 -9.41 -3.38 19.67
N GLY A 46 -10.38 -2.65 20.20
CA GLY A 46 -11.81 -2.95 20.08
C GLY A 46 -12.33 -2.84 18.65
N ILE A 47 -11.80 -1.88 17.88
CA ILE A 47 -12.07 -1.78 16.43
C ILE A 47 -11.53 -3.02 15.70
N PHE A 48 -10.36 -3.54 16.11
CA PHE A 48 -9.74 -4.73 15.49
C PHE A 48 -10.21 -6.08 16.07
N SER A 49 -10.82 -6.10 17.26
CA SER A 49 -11.25 -7.32 17.96
C SER A 49 -12.69 -7.74 17.64
N GLY A 50 -13.37 -7.05 16.71
CA GLY A 50 -14.53 -7.60 16.00
C GLY A 50 -15.92 -7.31 16.57
N GLU A 51 -16.17 -6.16 17.20
CA GLU A 51 -17.54 -5.70 17.52
C GLU A 51 -18.01 -4.45 16.79
N VAL A 52 -17.17 -3.87 15.92
CA VAL A 52 -17.69 -3.01 14.85
C VAL A 52 -18.04 -3.93 13.70
N LYS A 53 -19.34 -4.17 13.46
CA LYS A 53 -19.84 -4.71 12.19
C LYS A 53 -19.47 -3.72 11.08
N ILE A 54 -18.22 -3.71 10.66
CA ILE A 54 -17.85 -3.25 9.33
C ILE A 54 -18.53 -4.26 8.41
N ASP A 55 -19.47 -3.81 7.57
CA ASP A 55 -20.06 -4.63 6.52
C ASP A 55 -18.94 -5.07 5.56
N THR A 56 -18.25 -6.14 5.95
CA THR A 56 -17.21 -6.78 5.16
C THR A 56 -17.78 -7.28 3.86
N ASP A 57 -19.07 -7.56 3.78
CA ASP A 57 -19.75 -7.97 2.55
C ASP A 57 -19.71 -6.84 1.50
N ARG A 58 -19.98 -5.59 1.91
CA ARG A 58 -19.87 -4.41 1.03
C ARG A 58 -18.42 -4.13 0.67
N LEU A 59 -17.49 -4.32 1.60
CA LEU A 59 -16.06 -4.15 1.34
C LEU A 59 -15.55 -5.21 0.35
N GLN A 60 -15.94 -6.47 0.55
CA GLN A 60 -15.63 -7.60 -0.32
C GLN A 60 -16.26 -7.42 -1.70
N GLU A 61 -17.50 -6.93 -1.79
CA GLU A 61 -18.16 -6.63 -3.08
C GLU A 61 -17.42 -5.52 -3.84
N LEU A 62 -17.01 -4.46 -3.15
CA LEU A 62 -16.23 -3.37 -3.76
C LEU A 62 -14.85 -3.85 -4.23
N ILE A 63 -14.17 -4.68 -3.45
CA ILE A 63 -12.88 -5.29 -3.80
C ILE A 63 -13.06 -6.23 -5.01
N ALA A 64 -14.05 -7.12 -4.97
CA ALA A 64 -14.35 -8.06 -6.05
C ALA A 64 -14.69 -7.32 -7.36
N LYS A 65 -15.46 -6.23 -7.28
CA LYS A 65 -15.79 -5.40 -8.44
C LYS A 65 -14.58 -4.69 -9.02
N GLN A 66 -13.70 -4.16 -8.16
CA GLN A 66 -12.44 -3.54 -8.60
C GLN A 66 -11.51 -4.57 -9.23
N GLN A 67 -11.38 -5.76 -8.64
CA GLN A 67 -10.56 -6.84 -9.14
C GLN A 67 -11.07 -7.34 -10.49
N ALA A 68 -12.37 -7.61 -10.62
CA ALA A 68 -12.98 -8.04 -11.89
C ALA A 68 -12.82 -6.98 -13.00
N THR A 69 -12.87 -5.68 -12.65
CA THR A 69 -12.61 -4.61 -13.62
C THR A 69 -11.14 -4.59 -14.03
N GLY A 70 -10.21 -4.78 -13.09
CA GLY A 70 -8.78 -4.89 -13.36
C GLY A 70 -8.44 -6.05 -14.29
N GLU A 71 -8.98 -7.23 -14.00
CA GLU A 71 -8.80 -8.46 -14.80
C GLU A 71 -9.37 -8.29 -16.22
N ALA A 72 -10.54 -7.68 -16.37
CA ALA A 72 -11.14 -7.40 -17.67
C ALA A 72 -10.24 -6.49 -18.52
N VAL A 73 -9.71 -5.41 -17.94
CA VAL A 73 -8.81 -4.50 -18.66
C VAL A 73 -7.49 -5.19 -19.02
N MET A 74 -6.93 -6.02 -18.13
CA MET A 74 -5.72 -6.80 -18.44
C MET A 74 -5.90 -7.75 -19.63
N ALA A 75 -7.07 -8.40 -19.70
CA ALA A 75 -7.42 -9.27 -20.82
C ALA A 75 -7.62 -8.47 -22.11
N GLU A 76 -8.24 -7.30 -22.04
CA GLU A 76 -8.42 -6.42 -23.20
C GLU A 76 -7.07 -5.90 -23.74
N ILE A 77 -6.13 -5.54 -22.86
CA ILE A 77 -4.76 -5.18 -23.25
C ILE A 77 -4.10 -6.34 -24.01
N GLU A 78 -4.19 -7.56 -23.49
CA GLU A 78 -3.63 -8.75 -24.14
C GLU A 78 -4.25 -8.99 -25.51
N GLU A 79 -5.58 -8.92 -25.63
CA GLU A 79 -6.29 -9.10 -26.90
C GLU A 79 -5.87 -8.06 -27.94
N GLN A 80 -5.90 -6.77 -27.59
CA GLN A 80 -5.58 -5.70 -28.53
C GLN A 80 -4.11 -5.69 -28.94
N MET A 81 -3.19 -5.95 -28.01
CA MET A 81 -1.77 -6.03 -28.34
C MET A 81 -1.44 -7.26 -29.17
N THR A 82 -2.08 -8.40 -28.91
CA THR A 82 -1.94 -9.60 -29.74
C THR A 82 -2.48 -9.34 -31.15
N ALA A 83 -3.63 -8.68 -31.27
CA ALA A 83 -4.20 -8.28 -32.56
C ALA A 83 -3.30 -7.30 -33.33
N ALA A 84 -2.58 -6.43 -32.62
CA ALA A 84 -1.57 -5.53 -33.18
C ALA A 84 -0.22 -6.22 -33.50
N GLY A 85 -0.05 -7.50 -33.16
CA GLY A 85 1.12 -8.30 -33.49
C GLY A 85 2.30 -8.12 -32.52
N TYR A 86 2.07 -7.66 -31.29
CA TYR A 86 3.13 -7.57 -30.28
C TYR A 86 3.44 -8.93 -29.65
N GLU A 87 4.72 -9.13 -29.33
CA GLU A 87 5.23 -10.28 -28.58
C GLU A 87 4.74 -10.29 -27.11
N GLU A 88 4.69 -11.48 -26.51
CA GLU A 88 4.23 -11.68 -25.11
C GLU A 88 4.99 -10.81 -24.09
N THR A 89 6.27 -10.54 -24.35
CA THR A 89 7.10 -9.67 -23.50
C THR A 89 6.60 -8.22 -23.48
N ARG A 90 6.13 -7.71 -24.62
CA ARG A 90 5.55 -6.36 -24.73
C ARG A 90 4.15 -6.31 -24.13
N ILE A 91 3.37 -7.37 -24.29
CA ILE A 91 2.06 -7.52 -23.63
C ILE A 91 2.21 -7.44 -22.11
N LYS A 92 3.16 -8.20 -21.54
CA LYS A 92 3.47 -8.17 -20.11
C LYS A 92 3.95 -6.80 -19.63
N GLN A 93 4.73 -6.07 -20.45
CA GLN A 93 5.11 -4.69 -20.14
C GLN A 93 3.88 -3.76 -20.05
N ALA A 94 2.92 -3.86 -20.98
CA ALA A 94 1.71 -3.05 -20.94
C ALA A 94 0.81 -3.39 -19.74
N GLN A 95 0.67 -4.67 -19.42
CA GLN A 95 -0.04 -5.12 -18.21
C GLN A 95 0.66 -4.61 -16.93
N ALA A 96 2.00 -4.64 -16.88
CA ALA A 96 2.77 -4.07 -15.77
C ALA A 96 2.56 -2.55 -15.65
N LEU A 97 2.55 -1.81 -16.76
CA LEU A 97 2.25 -0.37 -16.76
C LEU A 97 0.84 -0.08 -16.26
N TYR A 98 -0.14 -0.89 -16.66
CA TYR A 98 -1.50 -0.77 -16.15
C TYR A 98 -1.58 -1.01 -14.65
N ALA A 99 -1.00 -2.10 -14.14
CA ALA A 99 -0.98 -2.39 -12.71
C ALA A 99 -0.24 -1.30 -11.90
N TYR A 100 0.86 -0.77 -12.43
CA TYR A 100 1.74 0.14 -11.70
C TYR A 100 1.24 1.58 -11.67
N ALA A 101 0.82 2.12 -12.82
CA ALA A 101 0.56 3.56 -12.97
C ALA A 101 -0.77 3.89 -13.64
N LEU A 102 -1.34 2.97 -14.44
CA LEU A 102 -2.52 3.29 -15.25
C LEU A 102 -3.85 2.69 -14.74
N PHE A 103 -3.84 2.01 -13.58
CA PHE A 103 -5.04 1.43 -12.99
C PHE A 103 -6.24 2.39 -12.88
N PRO A 104 -6.05 3.68 -12.49
CA PRO A 104 -7.16 4.64 -12.44
C PRO A 104 -7.78 4.94 -13.82
N TYR A 105 -7.01 4.81 -14.90
CA TYR A 105 -7.41 5.14 -16.28
C TYR A 105 -8.11 3.98 -16.98
N GLY A 106 -8.05 2.75 -16.45
CA GLY A 106 -8.64 1.56 -17.08
C GLY A 106 -10.16 1.58 -17.28
N LYS A 107 -10.84 2.57 -16.69
CA LYS A 107 -12.30 2.79 -16.88
C LYS A 107 -12.61 3.83 -17.95
N GLU A 108 -11.60 4.50 -18.49
CA GLU A 108 -11.79 5.48 -19.55
C GLU A 108 -12.11 4.78 -20.86
N GLU A 109 -13.05 5.34 -21.63
CA GLU A 109 -13.35 4.85 -22.96
C GLU A 109 -12.11 4.97 -23.87
N GLY A 110 -11.80 3.88 -24.58
CA GLY A 110 -10.62 3.80 -25.45
C GLY A 110 -9.28 3.79 -24.70
N PHE A 111 -9.26 3.49 -23.39
CA PHE A 111 -8.02 3.36 -22.62
C PHE A 111 -7.02 2.42 -23.29
N THR A 112 -7.46 1.21 -23.63
CA THR A 112 -6.62 0.17 -24.22
C THR A 112 -6.06 0.61 -25.57
N GLU A 113 -6.88 1.22 -26.43
CA GLU A 113 -6.43 1.75 -27.73
C GLU A 113 -5.35 2.83 -27.56
N LYS A 114 -5.53 3.75 -26.61
CA LYS A 114 -4.52 4.78 -26.28
C LYS A 114 -3.23 4.15 -25.76
N LEU A 115 -3.34 3.13 -24.90
CA LEU A 115 -2.19 2.43 -24.34
C LEU A 115 -1.43 1.69 -25.44
N VAL A 116 -2.12 0.92 -26.29
CA VAL A 116 -1.52 0.23 -27.45
C VAL A 116 -0.87 1.23 -28.40
N GLY A 117 -1.48 2.40 -28.60
CA GLY A 117 -0.91 3.51 -29.39
C GLY A 117 0.39 4.10 -28.83
N CYS A 118 0.73 3.83 -27.57
CA CYS A 118 2.02 4.22 -26.98
C CYS A 118 3.16 3.25 -27.34
N PHE A 119 2.85 2.09 -27.95
CA PHE A 119 3.84 1.11 -28.35
C PHE A 119 4.23 1.26 -29.82
N ALA A 120 5.52 1.19 -30.12
CA ALA A 120 6.09 1.17 -31.45
C ALA A 120 7.08 0.01 -31.60
N ALA A 121 7.33 -0.40 -32.84
CA ALA A 121 8.34 -1.40 -33.15
C ALA A 121 9.72 -0.86 -32.78
N GLU A 122 10.53 -1.70 -32.10
CA GLU A 122 11.93 -1.40 -31.73
C GLU A 122 12.13 -0.14 -30.85
N GLN A 123 11.15 0.25 -30.03
CA GLN A 123 11.30 1.36 -29.09
C GLN A 123 12.04 0.97 -27.79
N THR A 124 12.73 1.92 -27.19
CA THR A 124 13.32 1.73 -25.84
C THR A 124 12.27 1.88 -24.74
N ASP A 125 12.57 1.40 -23.54
CA ASP A 125 11.68 1.55 -22.39
C ASP A 125 11.53 3.03 -21.99
N GLU A 126 12.57 3.85 -22.19
CA GLU A 126 12.49 5.30 -21.96
C GLU A 126 11.51 6.00 -22.93
N GLU A 127 11.54 5.60 -24.21
CA GLU A 127 10.62 6.13 -25.23
C GLU A 127 9.17 5.70 -24.95
N LEU A 128 8.96 4.45 -24.53
CA LEU A 128 7.66 3.96 -24.09
C LEU A 128 7.11 4.81 -22.93
N ILE A 129 7.92 5.00 -21.89
CA ILE A 129 7.52 5.77 -20.71
C ILE A 129 7.25 7.24 -21.06
N ALA A 130 8.04 7.82 -21.95
CA ALA A 130 7.79 9.17 -22.44
C ALA A 130 6.45 9.27 -23.18
N ALA A 131 6.12 8.30 -24.05
CA ALA A 131 4.84 8.25 -24.76
C ALA A 131 3.66 8.06 -23.81
N VAL A 132 3.79 7.18 -22.82
CA VAL A 132 2.76 6.94 -21.79
C VAL A 132 2.54 8.20 -20.94
N ASN A 133 3.62 8.85 -20.48
CA ASN A 133 3.54 10.09 -19.71
C ASN A 133 2.88 11.22 -20.51
N ALA A 134 3.21 11.34 -21.80
CA ALA A 134 2.59 12.32 -22.68
C ALA A 134 1.10 12.05 -22.93
N THR A 135 0.71 10.77 -23.07
CA THR A 135 -0.66 10.36 -23.40
C THR A 135 -1.60 10.42 -22.20
N PHE A 136 -1.14 9.98 -21.03
CA PHE A 136 -1.95 9.86 -19.82
C PHE A 136 -1.69 10.96 -18.79
N GLY A 137 -0.74 11.87 -19.06
CA GLY A 137 -0.39 12.95 -18.13
C GLY A 137 0.29 12.43 -16.86
N THR A 138 0.93 11.27 -16.91
CA THR A 138 1.64 10.66 -15.79
C THR A 138 3.06 11.19 -15.65
N SER A 139 3.73 10.83 -14.55
CA SER A 139 5.13 11.20 -14.28
C SER A 139 5.94 9.98 -13.87
N ILE A 140 5.80 8.89 -14.63
CA ILE A 140 6.53 7.63 -14.41
C ILE A 140 8.01 7.86 -14.73
N LEU A 141 8.90 7.45 -13.84
CA LEU A 141 10.34 7.48 -14.08
C LEU A 141 10.76 6.20 -14.82
N PRO A 142 11.50 6.30 -15.94
CA PRO A 142 11.97 5.11 -16.67
C PRO A 142 12.77 4.14 -15.80
N GLU A 143 13.59 4.67 -14.88
CA GLU A 143 14.39 3.89 -13.93
C GLU A 143 13.50 3.06 -12.97
N GLU A 144 12.38 3.61 -12.50
CA GLU A 144 11.45 2.88 -11.61
C GLU A 144 10.71 1.78 -12.37
N PHE A 145 10.31 2.06 -13.62
CA PHE A 145 9.69 1.06 -14.47
C PHE A 145 10.64 -0.08 -14.80
N LYS A 146 11.92 0.23 -15.08
CA LYS A 146 12.94 -0.77 -15.33
C LYS A 146 13.19 -1.65 -14.10
N ALA A 147 13.29 -1.06 -12.91
CA ALA A 147 13.43 -1.80 -11.66
C ALA A 147 12.22 -2.73 -11.41
N LEU A 148 11.01 -2.25 -11.66
CA LEU A 148 9.80 -3.07 -11.58
C LEU A 148 9.85 -4.27 -12.55
N MET A 149 10.27 -4.05 -13.79
CA MET A 149 10.37 -5.12 -14.80
C MET A 149 11.46 -6.14 -14.47
N GLU A 150 12.58 -5.71 -13.87
CA GLU A 150 13.61 -6.60 -13.36
C GLU A 150 13.08 -7.47 -12.22
N GLU A 151 12.39 -6.89 -11.24
CA GLU A 151 11.76 -7.63 -10.14
C GLU A 151 10.71 -8.64 -10.64
N LEU A 152 9.86 -8.23 -11.60
CA LEU A 152 8.88 -9.13 -12.21
C LEU A 152 9.55 -10.30 -12.94
N ARG A 153 10.68 -10.07 -13.61
CA ARG A 153 11.46 -11.12 -14.26
C ARG A 153 12.07 -12.07 -13.23
N GLU A 154 12.69 -11.56 -12.17
CA GLU A 154 13.24 -12.39 -11.09
C GLU A 154 12.16 -13.25 -10.42
N LYS A 155 11.02 -12.65 -10.09
CA LYS A 155 9.88 -13.36 -9.48
C LYS A 155 9.29 -14.42 -10.40
N SER A 156 9.22 -14.16 -11.71
CA SER A 156 8.76 -15.14 -12.69
C SER A 156 9.73 -16.31 -12.85
N ALA A 157 11.04 -16.08 -12.68
CA ALA A 157 12.06 -17.12 -12.73
C ALA A 157 12.08 -17.99 -11.46
N GLU A 158 11.76 -17.41 -10.29
CA GLU A 158 11.68 -18.17 -9.03
C GLU A 158 10.39 -19.02 -8.93
N ALA A 159 9.34 -18.66 -9.68
CA ALA A 159 8.09 -19.42 -9.76
C ALA A 159 8.16 -20.67 -10.65
N GLU A 160 9.29 -20.93 -11.31
CA GLU A 160 9.56 -22.17 -12.04
C GLU A 160 10.33 -23.13 -11.11
N PRO A 161 9.66 -24.04 -10.35
CA PRO A 161 10.39 -25.08 -9.66
C PRO A 161 11.03 -25.95 -10.73
N ALA A 162 12.34 -26.14 -10.61
CA ALA A 162 13.11 -27.12 -11.35
C ALA A 162 12.33 -28.44 -11.47
N SER A 163 11.74 -28.70 -12.65
CA SER A 163 11.36 -30.05 -13.04
C SER A 163 12.62 -30.71 -13.57
N GLY A 164 13.41 -31.26 -12.65
CA GLY A 164 14.53 -32.16 -12.92
C GLY A 164 14.34 -33.43 -12.12
#